data_AF-A0A967D2F0-F1
#
_entry.id   AF-A0A967D2F0-F1
#
_cell.length_a   1.000
_cell.length_b   1.000
_cell.length_c   1.000
_cell.angle_alpha   90.00
_cell.angle_beta   90.00
_cell.angle_gamma   90.00
#
_symmetry.space_group_name_H-M   'P 1'
#
loop_
_entity.id
_entity.type
_entity.pdbx_description
1 polymer ?
#
loop_
_entity_poly.entity_id
_entity_poly.type
_entity_poly.pdbx_seq_one_letter_code
_entity_poly.pdbx_strand_id
1 'polypeptide(L)'
;MHYSLPTRRFTDKFRGVVLAGGLAVWLAASSQAAEALPLWDGPAPKAAAAPAEPQPFLDVYLPAEGQANGSALVVCPGGGYGGLALGHEGQE
;
A
#
# COMPACT_ATOMS: atom_id res chain seq x y z
N MET A 1 -63.04 -0.94 54.38
CA MET A 1 -62.05 0.15 54.47
C MET A 1 -61.10 -0.02 53.28
N HIS A 2 -61.37 0.63 52.15
CA HIS A 2 -60.85 1.94 51.73
C HIS A 2 -59.31 1.98 51.52
N TYR A 3 -58.94 1.89 50.22
CA TYR A 3 -57.82 2.51 49.49
C TYR A 3 -56.38 2.45 50.03
N SER A 4 -55.43 2.00 49.20
CA SER A 4 -54.71 2.88 48.26
C SER A 4 -53.54 2.15 47.58
N LEU A 5 -53.50 2.17 46.24
CA LEU A 5 -52.33 1.78 45.45
C LEU A 5 -51.37 2.98 45.36
N PRO A 6 -50.05 2.78 45.46
CA PRO A 6 -49.10 3.68 44.83
C PRO A 6 -48.62 3.10 43.48
N THR A 7 -48.99 3.83 42.43
CA THR A 7 -48.39 3.77 41.10
C THR A 7 -47.04 4.49 41.10
N ARG A 8 -46.06 3.92 40.38
CA ARG A 8 -45.03 4.60 39.56
C ARG A 8 -44.21 3.47 38.91
N ARG A 9 -44.38 3.23 37.61
CA ARG A 9 -43.59 3.84 36.51
C ARG A 9 -42.09 3.74 36.85
N PHE A 10 -41.23 3.10 36.08
CA PHE A 10 -41.10 3.20 34.63
C PHE A 10 -39.91 2.29 34.28
N THR A 11 -40.10 1.30 33.40
CA THR A 11 -39.09 0.68 32.55
C THR A 11 -37.61 0.81 32.96
N ASP A 12 -37.08 -0.19 33.67
CA ASP A 12 -35.65 -0.45 33.65
C ASP A 12 -35.30 -1.40 32.51
N LYS A 13 -34.41 -0.88 31.65
CA LYS A 13 -34.02 -1.39 30.34
C LYS A 13 -33.45 -2.80 30.45
N PHE A 14 -33.91 -3.67 29.54
CA PHE A 14 -33.36 -4.99 29.29
C PHE A 14 -31.83 -4.94 29.12
N ARG A 15 -31.15 -5.57 30.07
CA ARG A 15 -29.76 -5.99 29.95
C ARG A 15 -29.77 -7.22 29.05
N GLY A 16 -29.12 -7.14 27.89
CA GLY A 16 -29.03 -8.25 26.94
C GLY A 16 -27.74 -8.13 26.13
N VAL A 17 -26.77 -8.95 26.51
CA VAL A 17 -25.45 -9.09 25.90
C VAL A 17 -25.56 -9.90 24.60
N VAL A 18 -24.95 -9.34 23.53
CA VAL A 18 -24.20 -9.92 22.40
C VAL A 18 -24.65 -11.28 21.83
N LEU A 19 -24.84 -11.36 20.50
CA LEU A 19 -24.08 -12.26 19.60
C LEU A 19 -24.46 -12.10 18.12
N ALA A 20 -23.43 -12.31 17.28
CA ALA A 20 -23.44 -12.78 15.89
C ALA A 20 -23.53 -11.76 14.73
N GLY A 21 -22.45 -11.74 13.94
CA GLY A 21 -22.57 -11.74 12.48
C GLY A 21 -22.03 -10.50 11.77
N GLY A 22 -20.75 -10.52 11.41
CA GLY A 22 -20.19 -9.54 10.49
C GLY A 22 -18.67 -9.67 10.39
N LEU A 23 -18.20 -10.73 9.74
CA LEU A 23 -16.80 -10.86 9.34
C LEU A 23 -16.52 -9.75 8.31
N ALA A 24 -15.95 -8.63 8.75
CA ALA A 24 -15.43 -7.62 7.85
C ALA A 24 -14.20 -8.21 7.13
N VAL A 25 -14.38 -8.55 5.85
CA VAL A 25 -13.27 -8.95 4.97
C VAL A 25 -12.44 -7.69 4.72
N TRP A 26 -11.28 -7.62 5.36
CA TRP A 26 -10.26 -6.63 5.04
C TRP A 26 -9.63 -7.00 3.70
N LEU A 27 -9.87 -6.18 2.67
CA LEU A 27 -9.09 -6.23 1.43
C LEU A 27 -7.68 -5.73 1.76
N ALA A 28 -6.73 -6.64 1.95
CA ALA A 28 -5.33 -6.27 2.00
C ALA A 28 -4.92 -5.86 0.58
N ALA A 29 -4.79 -4.56 0.32
CA ALA A 29 -4.04 -4.08 -0.83
C ALA A 29 -2.57 -4.41 -0.58
N SER A 30 -2.06 -5.45 -1.24
CA SER A 30 -0.64 -5.76 -1.22
C SER A 30 0.10 -4.64 -1.97
N SER A 31 0.92 -3.87 -1.26
CA SER A 31 1.97 -3.07 -1.89
C SER A 31 2.94 -4.05 -2.55
N GLN A 32 2.95 -4.10 -3.88
CA GLN A 32 3.95 -4.87 -4.61
C GLN A 32 5.26 -4.08 -4.50
N ALA A 33 6.16 -4.54 -3.62
CA ALA A 33 7.50 -3.98 -3.51
C ALA A 33 8.20 -4.08 -4.86
N ALA A 34 8.81 -2.98 -5.31
CA ALA A 34 9.54 -2.96 -6.57
C ALA A 34 10.74 -3.90 -6.49
N GLU A 35 10.90 -4.74 -7.51
CA GLU A 35 12.13 -5.49 -7.68
C GLU A 35 13.14 -4.62 -8.43
N ALA A 36 14.35 -4.47 -7.87
CA ALA A 36 15.45 -3.77 -8.51
C ALA A 36 16.08 -4.69 -9.58
N LEU A 37 15.62 -4.53 -10.82
CA LEU A 37 16.10 -5.31 -11.97
C LEU A 37 17.35 -4.64 -12.56
N PRO A 38 18.52 -5.29 -12.56
CA PRO A 38 19.71 -4.72 -13.19
C PRO A 38 19.49 -4.53 -14.70
N LEU A 39 20.02 -3.44 -15.26
CA LEU A 39 19.89 -3.16 -16.70
C LEU A 39 20.75 -4.09 -17.56
N TRP A 40 21.83 -4.61 -16.99
CA TRP A 40 22.78 -5.51 -17.64
C TRP A 40 23.25 -6.58 -16.65
N ASP A 41 23.54 -7.78 -17.16
CA ASP A 41 24.08 -8.91 -16.38
C ASP A 41 25.52 -8.67 -15.88
N GLY A 42 26.17 -7.62 -16.37
CA GLY A 42 27.54 -7.23 -16.03
C GLY A 42 27.73 -5.72 -16.10
N PRO A 43 28.97 -5.24 -16.26
CA PRO A 43 29.23 -3.80 -16.35
C PRO A 43 28.42 -3.13 -17.46
N ALA A 44 27.98 -1.89 -17.22
CA ALA A 44 27.29 -1.13 -18.24
C ALA A 44 28.15 -1.00 -19.52
N PRO A 45 27.58 -1.16 -20.72
CA PRO A 45 28.31 -0.97 -21.97
C PRO A 45 28.93 0.42 -22.02
N LYS A 46 30.22 0.50 -22.37
CA LYS A 46 31.00 1.75 -22.37
C LYS A 46 31.11 2.44 -21.00
N ALA A 47 30.88 1.72 -19.90
CA ALA A 47 31.25 2.23 -18.59
C ALA A 47 32.71 2.67 -18.63
N ALA A 48 32.97 3.92 -18.24
CA ALA A 48 34.32 4.29 -17.89
C ALA A 48 34.77 3.38 -16.73
N ALA A 49 36.08 3.15 -16.60
CA ALA A 49 36.65 2.57 -15.39
C ALA A 49 36.55 3.58 -14.24
N ALA A 50 35.33 3.97 -13.90
CA ALA A 50 35.01 4.80 -12.75
C ALA A 50 35.08 3.92 -11.49
N PRO A 51 35.33 4.50 -10.31
CA PRO A 51 35.13 3.80 -9.04
C PRO A 51 33.73 3.19 -8.97
N ALA A 52 33.50 2.27 -8.03
CA ALA A 52 32.29 1.47 -7.87
C ALA A 52 30.99 2.31 -7.76
N GLU A 53 30.53 2.86 -8.88
CA GLU A 53 29.19 3.38 -9.07
C GLU A 53 28.21 2.22 -8.84
N PRO A 54 27.04 2.48 -8.24
CA PRO A 54 26.01 1.46 -8.14
C PRO A 54 25.66 0.94 -9.53
N GLN A 55 25.52 -0.39 -9.66
CA GLN A 55 25.07 -1.03 -10.90
C GLN A 55 23.72 -0.42 -11.30
N PRO A 56 23.56 0.12 -12.53
CA PRO A 56 22.29 0.69 -12.95
C PRO A 56 21.17 -0.36 -12.97
N PHE A 57 19.99 0.02 -12.45
CA PHE A 57 18.82 -0.86 -12.31
C PHE A 57 17.51 -0.10 -12.62
N LEU A 58 16.42 -0.86 -12.77
CA LEU A 58 15.04 -0.37 -12.82
C LEU A 58 14.28 -0.88 -11.60
N ASP A 59 13.50 -0.01 -10.98
CA ASP A 59 12.44 -0.42 -10.06
C ASP A 59 11.22 -0.89 -10.87
N VAL A 60 10.86 -2.17 -10.77
CA VAL A 60 9.75 -2.75 -11.55
C VAL A 60 8.49 -2.87 -10.72
N TYR A 61 7.41 -2.25 -11.19
CA TYR A 61 6.06 -2.39 -10.65
C TYR A 61 5.19 -3.13 -11.65
N LEU A 62 4.78 -4.35 -11.29
CA LEU A 62 3.87 -5.13 -12.12
C LEU A 62 2.42 -4.75 -11.84
N PRO A 63 1.55 -4.77 -12.87
CA PRO A 63 0.12 -4.64 -12.64
C PRO A 63 -0.37 -5.82 -11.81
N ALA A 64 -1.45 -5.60 -11.06
CA ALA A 64 -2.15 -6.68 -10.39
C ALA A 64 -2.59 -7.77 -11.39
N GLU A 65 -2.72 -9.00 -10.89
CA GLU A 65 -3.06 -10.16 -11.70
C GLU A 65 -4.32 -9.92 -12.55
N GLY A 66 -4.24 -10.24 -13.84
CA GLY A 66 -5.33 -10.06 -14.79
C GLY A 66 -5.57 -8.61 -15.26
N GLN A 67 -4.81 -7.63 -14.79
CA GLN A 67 -4.97 -6.21 -15.17
C GLN A 67 -3.94 -5.72 -16.21
N ALA A 68 -3.05 -6.59 -16.68
CA ALA A 68 -2.09 -6.26 -17.72
C ALA A 68 -2.81 -5.95 -19.05
N ASN A 69 -2.57 -4.75 -19.59
CA ASN A 69 -3.15 -4.29 -20.86
C ASN A 69 -2.12 -4.18 -22.00
N GLY A 70 -0.87 -4.57 -21.75
CA GLY A 70 0.22 -4.52 -22.73
C GLY A 70 0.95 -3.18 -22.83
N SER A 71 0.57 -2.16 -22.07
CA SER A 71 1.29 -0.87 -22.01
C SER A 71 2.26 -0.82 -20.81
N ALA A 72 3.32 -0.01 -20.93
CA ALA A 72 4.27 0.25 -19.85
C ALA A 72 4.69 1.74 -19.84
N LEU A 73 5.15 2.22 -18.68
CA LEU A 73 5.67 3.58 -18.49
C LEU A 73 7.04 3.50 -17.82
N VAL A 74 8.00 4.24 -18.34
CA VAL A 74 9.35 4.35 -17.76
C VAL A 74 9.51 5.76 -17.24
N VAL A 75 9.86 5.87 -15.96
CA VAL A 75 10.14 7.15 -15.31
C VAL A 75 11.64 7.29 -15.13
N CYS A 76 12.18 8.39 -15.66
CA CYS A 76 13.60 8.74 -15.52
C CYS A 76 13.69 9.95 -14.57
N PRO A 77 13.84 9.73 -13.25
CA PRO A 77 13.88 10.82 -12.29
C PRO A 77 15.05 11.75 -12.58
N GLY A 78 14.78 13.05 -12.47
CA GLY A 78 15.77 14.12 -12.63
C GLY A 78 16.75 14.19 -11.45
N GLY A 79 17.37 15.37 -11.28
CA GLY A 79 18.37 15.61 -10.24
C GLY A 79 19.70 16.17 -10.75
N GLY A 80 19.74 16.63 -12.01
CA GLY A 80 20.81 17.49 -12.54
C GLY A 80 22.21 16.88 -12.47
N TYR A 81 22.32 15.54 -12.53
CA TYR A 81 23.57 14.78 -12.35
C TYR A 81 24.18 14.83 -10.95
N GLY A 82 23.52 15.45 -9.96
CA GLY A 82 23.95 15.47 -8.55
C GLY A 82 23.27 14.42 -7.67
N GLY A 83 22.23 13.76 -8.18
CA GLY A 83 21.46 12.75 -7.48
C GLY A 83 20.20 12.38 -8.28
N LEU A 84 19.36 11.54 -7.69
CA LEU A 84 18.04 11.18 -8.24
C LEU A 84 16.96 11.88 -7.42
N ALA A 85 16.02 12.55 -8.08
CA ALA A 85 14.87 13.22 -7.47
C ALA A 85 13.76 12.24 -7.05
N LEU A 86 14.15 11.11 -6.44
CA LEU A 86 13.24 10.16 -5.81
C LEU A 86 12.48 10.90 -4.69
N GLY A 87 11.17 10.71 -4.62
CA GLY A 87 10.18 11.46 -3.84
C GLY A 87 9.37 12.49 -4.64
N HIS A 88 9.89 13.00 -5.77
CA HIS A 88 9.18 13.97 -6.61
C HIS A 88 8.75 13.38 -7.95
N GLU A 89 9.60 12.51 -8.50
CA GLU A 89 9.43 11.89 -9.81
C GLU A 89 9.42 10.36 -9.70
N GLY A 90 9.18 9.85 -8.50
CA GLY A 90 9.10 8.41 -8.19
C GLY A 90 9.18 8.17 -6.69
N GLN A 91 8.89 6.95 -6.24
CA GLN A 91 9.00 6.48 -4.86
C GLN A 91 8.34 7.36 -3.77
N GLU A 92 7.01 7.34 -3.71
CA GLU A 92 6.20 6.97 -2.53
C GLU A 92 5.02 6.11 -3.02
#